data_AF-A0A3D9N060-F1
#
_entry.id   AF-A0A3D9N060-F1
#
_cell.length_a   1.000
_cell.length_b   1.000
_cell.length_c   1.000
_cell.angle_alpha   90.00
_cell.angle_beta   90.00
_cell.angle_gamma   90.00
#
_symmetry.space_group_name_H-M   'P 1'
#
loop_
_entity.id
_entity.type
_entity.pdbx_description
1 polymer ?
#
loop_
_entity_poly.entity_id
_entity_poly.type
_entity_poly.pdbx_seq_one_letter_code
_entity_poly.pdbx_strand_id
1 'polypeptide(L)'
;MSVFNWLFRREPPPGEATARETREALDRILNLAPQLRLVTNHAARLAPAIRCALEYVRDLTEDVPIAREASAAAWSSDPHIHAFFAVSEDVTRALSRSAELRAYFDRNALDREAFVLLGMAMTERRTLGVAQHGDAVRTDVERTTVSFGDHQVRVCERNESELRDEIVLRVVEQLALEALDRIAADVSRRGLLEQERALLNTRLMLLGRQGKGMNSLLDGNRLSGVGEMAALQAQLEENNRKLAGLGLKTDALEREISMVCEMLTSPGPYIQVEKRTLRLDRTNVIVDDDHQRESTEIQVHLARVPGALQESRAFCLVRFARSDLHAVPRMSDDANRWLL
;
A
#
# COMPACT_ATOMS: atom_id res chain seq x y z
N MET A 1 -14.91 13.89 46.21
CA MET A 1 -14.01 12.78 46.59
C MET A 1 -14.36 11.54 45.80
N SER A 2 -13.78 11.38 44.60
CA SER A 2 -13.45 10.07 44.01
C SER A 2 -12.45 10.35 42.90
N VAL A 3 -11.20 10.55 43.30
CA VAL A 3 -10.07 11.02 42.46
C VAL A 3 -9.17 9.85 42.05
N PHE A 4 -9.64 8.60 42.20
CA PHE A 4 -8.79 7.40 42.06
C PHE A 4 -9.30 6.37 41.04
N ASN A 5 -10.29 6.69 40.19
CA ASN A 5 -10.79 5.72 39.20
C ASN A 5 -9.95 5.66 37.90
N TRP A 6 -8.89 6.48 37.78
CA TRP A 6 -7.98 6.50 36.62
C TRP A 6 -6.78 5.55 36.78
N LEU A 7 -6.47 5.11 38.01
CA LEU A 7 -5.33 4.23 38.32
C LEU A 7 -5.61 2.73 38.10
N PHE A 8 -6.80 2.38 37.62
CA PHE A 8 -7.16 0.99 37.28
C PHE A 8 -7.74 0.87 35.85
N ARG A 9 -7.14 1.55 34.86
CA ARG A 9 -7.03 0.90 33.54
C ARG A 9 -6.07 -0.27 33.72
N ARG A 10 -6.58 -1.38 34.26
CA ARG A 10 -5.92 -2.67 34.12
C ARG A 10 -5.78 -2.87 32.62
N GLU A 11 -4.54 -2.92 32.15
CA GLU A 11 -4.27 -3.56 30.87
C GLU A 11 -4.95 -4.94 30.95
N PRO A 12 -5.81 -5.27 29.96
CA PRO A 12 -6.38 -6.59 29.90
C PRO A 12 -5.26 -7.63 29.96
N PRO A 13 -5.46 -8.78 30.62
CA PRO A 13 -4.48 -9.85 30.58
C PRO A 13 -4.13 -10.16 29.10
N PRO A 14 -2.89 -10.60 28.81
CA PRO A 14 -2.37 -10.66 27.43
C PRO A 14 -3.33 -11.36 26.45
N GLY A 15 -3.99 -12.44 26.88
CA GLY A 15 -4.97 -13.17 26.05
C GLY A 15 -6.28 -12.42 25.80
N GLU A 16 -6.75 -11.56 26.70
CA GLU A 16 -7.95 -10.74 26.50
C GLU A 16 -7.69 -9.53 25.60
N ALA A 17 -6.47 -8.96 25.65
CA ALA A 17 -6.03 -7.90 24.77
C ALA A 17 -6.04 -8.38 23.31
N THR A 18 -5.34 -9.49 23.04
CA THR A 18 -5.26 -10.10 21.71
C THR A 18 -6.63 -10.53 21.21
N ALA A 19 -7.51 -11.06 22.07
CA ALA A 19 -8.86 -11.44 21.68
C ALA A 19 -9.75 -10.23 21.31
N ARG A 20 -9.54 -9.08 21.95
CA ARG A 20 -10.24 -7.83 21.62
C ARG A 20 -9.79 -7.28 20.29
N GLU A 21 -8.48 -7.16 20.09
CA GLU A 21 -7.89 -6.69 18.83
C GLU A 21 -8.25 -7.60 17.66
N THR A 22 -8.21 -8.93 17.85
CA THR A 22 -8.64 -9.90 16.82
C THR A 22 -10.10 -9.67 16.42
N ARG A 23 -10.96 -9.37 17.39
CA ARG A 23 -12.38 -9.09 17.12
C ARG A 23 -12.55 -7.77 16.38
N GLU A 24 -11.82 -6.74 16.79
CA GLU A 24 -11.84 -5.45 16.11
C GLU A 24 -11.36 -5.55 14.66
N ALA A 25 -10.23 -6.23 14.42
CA ALA A 25 -9.73 -6.49 13.07
C ALA A 25 -10.73 -7.32 12.25
N LEU A 26 -11.36 -8.34 12.85
CA LEU A 26 -12.41 -9.12 12.20
C LEU A 26 -13.59 -8.23 11.79
N ASP A 27 -14.08 -7.38 12.68
CA ASP A 27 -15.20 -6.48 12.41
C ASP A 27 -14.85 -5.49 11.28
N ARG A 28 -13.63 -4.93 11.29
CA ARG A 28 -13.11 -4.06 10.22
C ARG A 28 -13.07 -4.78 8.87
N ILE A 29 -12.51 -6.00 8.81
CA ILE A 29 -12.47 -6.82 7.58
C ILE A 29 -13.89 -7.13 7.09
N LEU A 30 -14.81 -7.51 7.98
CA LEU A 30 -16.20 -7.82 7.61
C LEU A 30 -17.00 -6.59 7.19
N ASN A 31 -16.61 -5.39 7.62
CA ASN A 31 -17.21 -4.14 7.12
C ASN A 31 -16.72 -3.80 5.71
N LEU A 32 -15.45 -4.11 5.40
CA LEU A 32 -14.89 -3.97 4.05
C LEU A 32 -15.43 -5.02 3.07
N ALA A 33 -15.69 -6.24 3.56
CA ALA A 33 -16.17 -7.36 2.77
C ALA A 33 -17.38 -8.04 3.42
N PRO A 34 -18.57 -7.41 3.39
CA PRO A 34 -19.78 -7.93 4.04
C PRO A 34 -20.18 -9.33 3.57
N GLN A 35 -19.86 -9.69 2.32
CA GLN A 35 -20.19 -10.98 1.74
C GLN A 35 -19.50 -12.16 2.45
N LEU A 36 -18.37 -11.94 3.12
CA LEU A 36 -17.69 -12.99 3.90
C LEU A 36 -18.54 -13.50 5.07
N ARG A 37 -19.50 -12.70 5.56
CA ARG A 37 -20.45 -13.12 6.61
C ARG A 37 -21.36 -14.27 6.17
N LEU A 38 -21.53 -14.47 4.86
CA LEU A 38 -22.34 -15.55 4.31
C LEU A 38 -21.64 -16.92 4.40
N VAL A 39 -20.34 -16.95 4.67
CA VAL A 39 -19.59 -18.19 4.81
C VAL A 39 -19.79 -18.78 6.21
N THR A 40 -20.08 -20.08 6.25
CA THR A 40 -20.21 -20.85 7.49
C THR A 40 -18.93 -20.77 8.30
N ASN A 41 -19.06 -20.50 9.61
CA ASN A 41 -17.94 -20.39 10.54
C ASN A 41 -16.88 -19.34 10.14
N HIS A 42 -17.22 -18.30 9.38
CA HIS A 42 -16.27 -17.29 8.91
C HIS A 42 -15.40 -16.71 10.03
N ALA A 43 -16.00 -16.33 11.17
CA ALA A 43 -15.28 -15.76 12.30
C ALA A 43 -14.24 -16.74 12.89
N ALA A 44 -14.60 -18.02 13.02
CA ALA A 44 -13.70 -19.05 13.54
C ALA A 44 -12.54 -19.37 12.58
N ARG A 45 -12.74 -19.17 11.27
CA ARG A 45 -11.72 -19.35 10.23
C ARG A 45 -10.77 -18.15 10.11
N LEU A 46 -11.32 -16.94 10.18
CA LEU A 46 -10.55 -15.71 10.05
C LEU A 46 -9.74 -15.40 11.31
N ALA A 47 -10.29 -15.65 12.51
CA ALA A 47 -9.63 -15.25 13.75
C ALA A 47 -8.19 -15.78 13.93
N PRO A 48 -7.86 -17.05 13.63
CA PRO A 48 -6.47 -17.53 13.68
C PRO A 48 -5.56 -16.81 12.70
N ALA A 49 -6.00 -16.62 11.45
CA ALA A 49 -5.22 -15.95 10.43
C ALA A 49 -4.98 -14.47 10.78
N ILE A 50 -6.02 -13.79 11.30
CA ILE A 50 -5.93 -12.41 11.80
C ILE A 50 -4.88 -12.30 12.92
N ARG A 51 -4.84 -13.24 13.87
CA ARG A 51 -3.83 -13.22 14.93
C ARG A 51 -2.40 -13.31 14.39
N CYS A 52 -2.15 -14.20 13.42
CA CYS A 52 -0.85 -14.30 12.77
C CYS A 52 -0.46 -12.98 12.09
N ALA A 53 -1.39 -12.33 11.39
CA ALA A 53 -1.14 -11.04 10.76
C ALA A 53 -0.88 -9.92 11.79
N LEU A 54 -1.68 -9.86 12.86
CA LEU A 54 -1.52 -8.86 13.92
C LEU A 54 -0.16 -8.99 14.61
N GLU A 55 0.26 -10.21 14.95
CA GLU A 55 1.56 -10.50 15.57
C GLU A 55 2.71 -10.07 14.64
N TYR A 56 2.69 -10.53 13.39
CA TYR A 56 3.71 -10.17 12.41
C TYR A 56 3.85 -8.66 12.19
N VAL A 57 2.72 -7.96 12.02
CA VAL A 57 2.76 -6.51 11.78
C VAL A 57 3.19 -5.76 13.05
N ARG A 58 2.82 -6.24 14.24
CA ARG A 58 3.27 -5.65 15.49
C ARG A 58 4.78 -5.69 15.61
N ASP A 59 5.40 -6.83 15.34
CA ASP A 59 6.86 -6.98 15.34
C ASP A 59 7.52 -5.98 14.37
N LEU A 60 6.95 -5.78 13.18
CA LEU A 60 7.44 -4.76 12.23
C LEU A 60 7.29 -3.33 12.77
N THR A 61 6.22 -3.04 13.49
CA THR A 61 5.98 -1.70 14.06
C THR A 61 6.84 -1.40 15.28
N GLU A 62 7.21 -2.39 16.10
CA GLU A 62 8.12 -2.20 17.25
C GLU A 62 9.48 -1.67 16.82
N ASP A 63 9.91 -2.08 15.63
CA ASP A 63 11.16 -1.69 15.00
C ASP A 63 11.20 -0.24 14.47
N VAL A 64 10.05 0.43 14.43
CA VAL A 64 9.90 1.80 13.91
C VAL A 64 10.23 2.84 14.98
N PRO A 65 11.14 3.80 14.72
CA PRO A 65 11.50 4.86 15.66
C PRO A 65 10.30 5.67 16.18
N ILE A 66 10.46 6.25 17.36
CA ILE A 66 9.46 7.14 17.97
C ILE A 66 9.14 8.35 17.09
N ALA A 67 7.98 8.96 17.34
CA ALA A 67 7.49 10.07 16.55
C ALA A 67 8.39 11.32 16.66
N ARG A 68 8.78 11.86 15.51
CA ARG A 68 9.59 13.08 15.40
C ARG A 68 8.71 14.32 15.37
N GLU A 69 9.21 15.45 15.84
CA GLU A 69 8.48 16.71 15.67
C GLU A 69 8.46 17.11 14.19
N ALA A 70 7.28 17.31 13.63
CA ALA A 70 7.13 17.89 12.30
C ALA A 70 6.75 19.36 12.42
N SER A 71 7.76 20.23 12.48
CA SER A 71 7.61 21.68 12.48
C SER A 71 8.70 22.33 11.61
N ALA A 72 8.49 23.59 11.24
CA ALA A 72 9.52 24.38 10.53
C ALA A 72 10.80 24.54 11.37
N ALA A 73 10.67 24.58 12.70
CA ALA A 73 11.82 24.61 13.61
C ALA A 73 12.60 23.29 13.58
N ALA A 74 11.89 22.16 13.63
CA ALA A 74 12.50 20.83 13.59
C ALA A 74 13.27 20.57 12.28
N TRP A 75 12.90 21.21 11.17
CA TRP A 75 13.64 21.12 9.90
C TRP A 75 15.11 21.53 10.03
N SER A 76 15.44 22.49 10.90
CA SER A 76 16.83 22.93 11.06
C SER A 76 17.65 22.05 12.01
N SER A 77 17.00 21.28 12.89
CA SER A 77 17.63 20.56 14.00
C SER A 77 17.55 19.03 13.90
N ASP A 78 16.51 18.49 13.27
CA ASP A 78 16.31 17.05 13.07
C ASP A 78 16.74 16.67 11.64
N PRO A 79 17.82 15.87 11.48
CA PRO A 79 18.33 15.48 10.16
C PRO A 79 17.34 14.71 9.30
N HIS A 80 16.42 13.95 9.91
CA HIS A 80 15.39 13.22 9.18
C HIS A 80 14.35 14.20 8.62
N ILE A 81 13.88 15.15 9.43
CA ILE A 81 12.93 16.18 8.96
C ILE A 81 13.58 17.07 7.90
N HIS A 82 14.86 17.43 8.08
CA HIS A 82 15.65 18.14 7.06
C HIS A 82 15.68 17.37 5.74
N ALA A 83 15.97 16.06 5.78
CA ALA A 83 16.05 15.24 4.57
C ALA A 83 14.69 15.08 3.89
N PHE A 84 13.61 14.93 4.66
CA PHE A 84 12.28 14.64 4.13
C PHE A 84 11.59 15.82 3.45
N PHE A 85 12.05 17.06 3.66
CA PHE A 85 11.41 18.27 3.13
C PHE A 85 12.43 19.22 2.49
N ALA A 86 12.10 19.79 1.33
CA ALA A 86 13.05 20.64 0.60
C ALA A 86 13.36 21.97 1.32
N VAL A 87 12.35 22.56 1.97
CA VAL A 87 12.47 23.77 2.79
C VAL A 87 11.62 23.68 4.05
N SER A 88 11.91 24.50 5.05
CA SER A 88 11.24 24.45 6.36
C SER A 88 9.71 24.62 6.30
N GLU A 89 9.22 25.47 5.38
CA GLU A 89 7.80 25.74 5.17
C GLU A 89 7.05 24.53 4.59
N ASP A 90 7.76 23.61 3.95
CA ASP A 90 7.16 22.42 3.34
C ASP A 90 6.63 21.45 4.37
N VAL A 91 7.27 21.37 5.55
CA VAL A 91 6.83 20.52 6.66
C VAL A 91 5.38 20.85 7.00
N THR A 92 5.15 22.12 7.32
CA THR A 92 3.84 22.60 7.74
C THR A 92 2.84 22.61 6.58
N ARG A 93 3.28 22.99 5.38
CA ARG A 93 2.44 23.05 4.18
C ARG A 93 1.92 21.69 3.74
N ALA A 94 2.77 20.66 3.73
CA ALA A 94 2.39 19.31 3.33
C ALA A 94 1.37 18.71 4.32
N LEU A 95 1.68 18.76 5.62
CA LEU A 95 0.80 18.24 6.66
C LEU A 95 -0.53 19.00 6.73
N SER A 96 -0.49 20.34 6.61
CA SER A 96 -1.71 21.16 6.57
C SER A 96 -2.61 20.90 5.37
N ARG A 97 -2.10 20.28 4.29
CA ARG A 97 -2.92 19.91 3.12
C ARG A 97 -3.57 18.54 3.24
N SER A 98 -3.18 17.72 4.20
CA SER A 98 -3.79 16.40 4.41
C SER A 98 -5.25 16.52 4.81
N ALA A 99 -6.12 15.79 4.11
CA ALA A 99 -7.53 15.68 4.46
C ALA A 99 -7.71 14.87 5.76
N GLU A 100 -6.91 13.81 5.94
CA GLU A 100 -6.90 12.93 7.10
C GLU A 100 -6.54 13.70 8.39
N LEU A 101 -5.47 14.49 8.36
CA LEU A 101 -5.03 15.28 9.51
C LEU A 101 -6.05 16.36 9.88
N ARG A 102 -6.64 17.02 8.87
CA ARG A 102 -7.73 17.98 9.09
C ARG A 102 -8.95 17.31 9.69
N ALA A 103 -9.40 16.21 9.11
CA ALA A 103 -10.54 15.45 9.60
C ALA A 103 -10.31 14.96 11.04
N TYR A 104 -9.07 14.61 11.40
CA TYR A 104 -8.69 14.28 12.76
C TYR A 104 -8.88 15.48 13.71
N PHE A 105 -8.31 16.64 13.40
CA PHE A 105 -8.46 17.82 14.27
C PHE A 105 -9.89 18.36 14.33
N ASP A 106 -10.66 18.22 13.25
CA ASP A 106 -12.08 18.61 13.20
C ASP A 106 -12.93 17.73 14.14
N ARG A 107 -12.67 16.42 14.18
CA ARG A 107 -13.32 15.48 15.11
C ARG A 107 -12.83 15.67 16.55
N ASN A 108 -11.58 16.06 16.72
CA ASN A 108 -10.90 16.19 18.01
C ASN A 108 -10.53 17.65 18.30
N ALA A 109 -11.53 18.50 18.54
CA ALA A 109 -11.34 19.94 18.74
C ALA A 109 -10.44 20.33 19.92
N LEU A 110 -10.32 19.45 20.92
CA LEU A 110 -9.51 19.69 22.13
C LEU A 110 -8.05 19.24 21.99
N ASP A 111 -7.73 18.46 20.95
CA ASP A 111 -6.39 17.91 20.79
C ASP A 111 -5.46 18.97 20.21
N ARG A 112 -4.34 19.17 20.91
CA ARG A 112 -3.32 20.20 20.59
C ARG A 112 -2.26 19.69 19.64
N GLU A 113 -2.10 18.38 19.56
CA GLU A 113 -1.13 17.70 18.73
C GLU A 113 -1.78 16.44 18.16
N ALA A 114 -1.28 15.96 17.03
CA ALA A 114 -1.64 14.70 16.42
C ALA A 114 -0.38 13.90 16.12
N PHE A 115 -0.42 12.59 16.36
CA PHE A 115 0.60 11.64 15.97
C PHE A 115 0.19 11.03 14.64
N VAL A 116 1.13 10.98 13.69
CA VAL A 116 0.84 10.76 12.28
C VAL A 116 1.80 9.75 11.67
N LEU A 117 1.27 8.82 10.87
CA LEU A 117 2.06 8.05 9.92
C LEU A 117 2.24 8.87 8.63
N LEU A 118 3.45 9.36 8.40
CA LEU A 118 3.83 10.10 7.20
C LEU A 118 4.51 9.15 6.21
N GLY A 119 3.88 8.92 5.06
CA GLY A 119 4.45 8.21 3.93
C GLY A 119 4.96 9.17 2.84
N MET A 120 6.01 8.77 2.13
CA MET A 120 6.67 9.60 1.12
C MET A 120 7.31 8.74 0.04
N ALA A 121 7.31 9.22 -1.21
CA ALA A 121 8.02 8.60 -2.31
C ALA A 121 9.50 8.99 -2.22
N MET A 122 10.38 7.99 -2.08
CA MET A 122 11.83 8.18 -2.10
C MET A 122 12.32 8.02 -3.54
N THR A 123 13.01 9.03 -4.06
CA THR A 123 13.59 8.99 -5.41
C THR A 123 15.08 9.29 -5.37
N GLU A 124 15.83 8.52 -6.14
CA GLU A 124 17.27 8.72 -6.30
C GLU A 124 17.56 9.22 -7.70
N ARG A 125 18.31 10.32 -7.78
CA ARG A 125 18.74 10.89 -9.04
C ARG A 125 20.25 10.93 -9.09
N ARG A 126 20.82 10.19 -10.05
CA ARG A 126 22.24 10.28 -10.38
C ARG A 126 22.48 11.48 -11.28
N THR A 127 23.44 12.31 -10.91
CA THR A 127 23.84 13.51 -11.63
C THR A 127 25.36 13.57 -11.69
N LEU A 128 25.92 14.07 -12.79
CA LEU A 128 27.34 14.37 -12.87
C LEU A 128 27.57 15.76 -12.26
N GLY A 129 28.35 15.82 -11.20
CA GLY A 129 28.67 17.05 -10.48
C GLY A 129 30.15 17.41 -10.55
N VAL A 130 30.46 18.65 -10.19
CA VAL A 130 31.84 19.11 -9.99
C VAL A 130 32.19 18.92 -8.52
N ALA A 131 33.28 18.23 -8.20
CA ALA A 131 33.77 18.09 -6.83
C ALA A 131 35.20 18.62 -6.74
N GLN A 132 35.46 19.47 -5.76
CA GLN A 132 36.81 19.89 -5.42
C GLN A 132 37.40 18.87 -4.45
N HIS A 133 38.56 18.31 -4.79
CA HIS A 133 39.33 17.40 -3.93
C HIS A 133 40.70 18.03 -3.71
N GLY A 134 40.91 18.66 -2.55
CA GLY A 134 42.07 19.52 -2.30
C GLY A 134 42.12 20.71 -3.25
N ASP A 135 43.24 20.90 -3.95
CA ASP A 135 43.46 22.02 -4.89
C ASP A 135 43.01 21.70 -6.33
N ALA A 136 42.50 20.49 -6.59
CA ALA A 136 42.08 20.06 -7.92
C ALA A 136 40.54 20.00 -8.04
N VAL A 137 40.01 20.71 -9.04
CA VAL A 137 38.60 20.60 -9.45
C VAL A 137 38.47 19.37 -10.34
N ARG A 138 37.74 18.35 -9.86
CA ARG A 138 37.30 17.23 -10.69
C ARG A 138 35.91 17.52 -11.22
N THR A 139 35.83 17.76 -12.52
CA THR A 139 34.60 17.69 -13.31
C THR A 139 34.27 16.20 -13.50
N ASP A 140 32.99 15.82 -13.42
CA ASP A 140 32.46 14.44 -13.59
C ASP A 140 32.56 13.50 -12.37
N VAL A 141 32.26 13.99 -11.17
CA VAL A 141 32.00 13.11 -10.02
C VAL A 141 30.52 12.72 -10.02
N GLU A 142 30.23 11.42 -10.09
CA GLU A 142 28.88 10.90 -9.91
C GLU A 142 28.34 11.30 -8.53
N ARG A 143 27.24 12.04 -8.50
CA ARG A 143 26.52 12.44 -7.29
C ARG A 143 25.13 11.84 -7.33
N THR A 144 24.78 11.07 -6.31
CA THR A 144 23.40 10.59 -6.13
C THR A 144 22.70 11.51 -5.15
N THR A 145 21.67 12.23 -5.63
CA THR A 145 20.79 13.03 -4.76
C THR A 145 19.58 12.20 -4.40
N VAL A 146 19.20 12.20 -3.13
CA VAL A 146 17.98 11.59 -2.62
C VAL A 146 16.94 12.69 -2.43
N SER A 147 15.70 12.45 -2.86
CA SER A 147 14.60 13.34 -2.55
C SER A 147 13.37 12.57 -2.11
N PHE A 148 12.62 13.17 -1.19
CA PHE A 148 11.39 12.64 -0.63
C PHE A 148 10.25 13.57 -1.05
N GLY A 149 9.28 13.02 -1.76
CA GLY A 149 8.13 13.76 -2.27
C GLY A 149 6.83 13.01 -2.05
N ASP A 150 5.74 13.54 -2.60
CA ASP A 150 4.40 12.93 -2.49
C ASP A 150 4.06 12.58 -1.02
N HIS A 151 4.19 13.57 -0.14
CA HIS A 151 3.93 13.42 1.29
C HIS A 151 2.46 13.11 1.54
N GLN A 152 2.22 11.94 2.13
CA GLN A 152 0.88 11.40 2.37
C GLN A 152 0.73 11.05 3.83
N VAL A 153 -0.28 11.64 4.45
CA VAL A 153 -0.72 11.28 5.80
C VAL A 153 -1.75 10.16 5.68
N ARG A 154 -1.51 9.06 6.37
CA ARG A 154 -2.37 7.86 6.27
C ARG A 154 -3.15 7.56 7.54
N VAL A 155 -2.57 7.82 8.69
CA VAL A 155 -3.16 7.55 10.01
C VAL A 155 -2.87 8.73 10.93
N CYS A 156 -3.84 9.13 11.75
CA CYS A 156 -3.71 10.21 12.72
C CYS A 156 -4.37 9.79 14.04
N GLU A 157 -3.63 9.84 15.14
CA GLU A 157 -4.11 9.49 16.47
C GLU A 157 -3.61 10.46 17.54
N ARG A 158 -4.19 10.38 18.75
CA ARG A 158 -3.88 11.32 19.85
C ARG A 158 -2.51 11.12 20.46
N ASN A 159 -2.03 9.90 20.49
CA ASN A 159 -0.73 9.55 21.04
C ASN A 159 -0.06 8.46 20.20
N GLU A 160 1.24 8.26 20.44
CA GLU A 160 2.04 7.32 19.67
C GLU A 160 1.57 5.85 19.84
N SER A 161 1.09 5.47 21.02
CA SER A 161 0.58 4.11 21.25
C SER A 161 -0.65 3.83 20.39
N GLU A 162 -1.63 4.73 20.44
CA GLU A 162 -2.84 4.63 19.61
C GLU A 162 -2.50 4.63 18.11
N LEU A 163 -1.53 5.45 17.69
CA LEU A 163 -1.05 5.47 16.32
C LEU A 163 -0.50 4.10 15.89
N ARG A 164 0.35 3.47 16.72
CA ARG A 164 0.94 2.16 16.42
C ARG A 164 -0.13 1.08 16.33
N ASP A 165 -1.08 1.07 17.26
CA ASP A 165 -2.21 0.12 17.26
C ASP A 165 -3.06 0.27 15.99
N GLU A 166 -3.38 1.51 15.60
CA GLU A 166 -4.15 1.77 14.38
C GLU A 166 -3.37 1.40 13.11
N ILE A 167 -2.05 1.63 13.07
CA ILE A 167 -1.20 1.17 11.94
C ILE A 167 -1.30 -0.34 11.78
N VAL A 168 -1.18 -1.09 12.88
CA VAL A 168 -1.28 -2.56 12.85
C VAL A 168 -2.62 -3.01 12.26
N LEU A 169 -3.73 -2.43 12.74
CA LEU A 169 -5.07 -2.75 12.25
C LEU A 169 -5.25 -2.40 10.76
N ARG A 170 -4.77 -1.23 10.33
CA ARG A 170 -4.86 -0.76 8.94
C ARG A 170 -4.08 -1.63 7.96
N VAL A 171 -2.91 -2.10 8.36
CA VAL A 171 -2.10 -3.00 7.54
C VAL A 171 -2.78 -4.36 7.38
N VAL A 172 -3.40 -4.88 8.45
CA VAL A 172 -4.21 -6.12 8.39
C VAL A 172 -5.43 -5.95 7.49
N GLU A 173 -6.15 -4.84 7.58
CA GLU A 173 -7.24 -4.49 6.65
C GLU A 173 -6.76 -4.48 5.19
N GLN A 174 -5.58 -3.90 4.94
CA GLN A 174 -5.01 -3.79 3.59
C GLN A 174 -4.63 -5.16 3.00
N LEU A 175 -4.14 -6.11 3.82
CA LEU A 175 -3.95 -7.50 3.38
C LEU A 175 -5.27 -8.15 2.97
N ALA A 176 -6.33 -7.96 3.76
CA ALA A 176 -7.63 -8.52 3.42
C ALA A 176 -8.17 -7.93 2.11
N LEU A 177 -8.02 -6.63 1.89
CA LEU A 177 -8.41 -5.97 0.63
C LEU A 177 -7.61 -6.51 -0.56
N GLU A 178 -6.29 -6.64 -0.45
CA GLU A 178 -5.46 -7.21 -1.52
C GLU A 178 -5.87 -8.65 -1.86
N ALA A 179 -6.19 -9.47 -0.85
CA ALA A 179 -6.69 -10.83 -1.08
C ALA A 179 -8.00 -10.84 -1.87
N LEU A 180 -8.90 -9.90 -1.60
CA LEU A 180 -10.19 -9.77 -2.29
C LEU A 180 -10.01 -9.24 -3.72
N ASP A 181 -9.13 -8.26 -3.93
CA ASP A 181 -8.83 -7.69 -5.24
C ASP A 181 -8.24 -8.76 -6.19
N ARG A 182 -7.38 -9.64 -5.67
CA ARG A 182 -6.86 -10.79 -6.43
C ARG A 182 -7.97 -11.72 -6.92
N ILE A 183 -9.00 -11.93 -6.11
CA ILE A 183 -10.12 -12.77 -6.51
C ILE A 183 -11.04 -12.05 -7.49
N ALA A 184 -11.27 -10.75 -7.33
CA ALA A 184 -12.00 -9.96 -8.31
C ALA A 184 -11.32 -10.01 -9.69
N ALA A 185 -9.98 -10.00 -9.73
CA ALA A 185 -9.21 -10.20 -10.94
C ALA A 185 -9.43 -11.61 -11.55
N ASP A 186 -9.47 -12.66 -10.73
CA ASP A 186 -9.76 -14.03 -11.17
C ASP A 186 -11.19 -14.20 -11.71
N VAL A 187 -12.18 -13.54 -11.08
CA VAL A 187 -13.57 -13.50 -11.55
C VAL A 187 -13.65 -12.81 -12.91
N SER A 188 -12.97 -11.68 -13.07
CA SER A 188 -12.90 -10.95 -14.34
C SER A 188 -12.23 -11.80 -15.43
N ARG A 189 -11.12 -12.47 -15.10
CA ARG A 189 -10.42 -13.40 -15.99
C ARG A 189 -11.31 -14.56 -16.43
N ARG A 190 -12.10 -15.12 -15.51
CA ARG A 190 -13.08 -16.17 -15.84
C ARG A 190 -14.12 -15.67 -16.85
N GLY A 191 -14.65 -14.47 -16.66
CA GLY A 191 -15.63 -13.87 -17.58
C GLY A 191 -15.08 -13.76 -19.01
N LEU A 192 -13.84 -13.31 -19.16
CA LEU A 192 -13.16 -13.24 -20.46
C LEU A 192 -12.97 -14.63 -21.09
N LEU A 193 -12.50 -15.61 -20.32
CA LEU A 193 -12.33 -16.98 -20.81
C LEU A 193 -13.66 -17.62 -21.23
N GLU A 194 -14.75 -17.36 -20.50
CA GLU A 194 -16.08 -17.86 -20.88
C GLU A 194 -16.61 -17.24 -22.17
N GLN A 195 -16.36 -15.94 -22.39
CA GLN A 195 -16.70 -15.26 -23.64
C GLN A 195 -15.90 -15.84 -24.80
N GLU A 196 -14.58 -16.03 -24.63
CA GLU A 196 -13.72 -16.69 -25.63
C GLU A 196 -14.23 -18.10 -25.97
N ARG A 197 -14.58 -18.89 -24.95
CA ARG A 197 -15.16 -20.24 -25.15
C ARG A 197 -16.45 -20.20 -25.96
N ALA A 198 -17.33 -19.24 -25.69
CA ALA A 198 -18.58 -19.08 -26.42
C ALA A 198 -18.35 -18.73 -27.90
N LEU A 199 -17.36 -17.86 -28.18
CA LEU A 199 -16.96 -17.50 -29.54
C LEU A 199 -16.35 -18.70 -30.28
N LEU A 200 -15.44 -19.44 -29.65
CA LEU A 200 -14.83 -20.65 -30.21
C LEU A 200 -15.87 -21.72 -30.54
N ASN A 201 -16.81 -21.97 -29.63
CA ASN A 201 -17.92 -22.91 -29.87
C ASN A 201 -18.82 -22.45 -31.02
N THR A 202 -19.12 -21.16 -31.11
CA THR A 202 -19.91 -20.60 -32.21
C THR A 202 -19.20 -20.79 -33.55
N ARG A 203 -17.87 -20.56 -33.59
CA ARG A 203 -17.07 -20.76 -34.81
C ARG A 203 -16.98 -22.23 -35.23
N LEU A 204 -16.78 -23.14 -34.27
CA LEU A 204 -16.81 -24.59 -34.53
C LEU A 204 -18.17 -25.04 -35.07
N MET A 205 -19.26 -24.51 -34.53
CA MET A 205 -20.62 -24.79 -35.00
C MET A 205 -20.84 -24.30 -36.44
N LEU A 206 -20.35 -23.11 -36.79
CA LEU A 206 -20.44 -22.56 -38.15
C LEU A 206 -19.63 -23.38 -39.15
N LEU A 207 -18.37 -23.73 -38.85
CA LEU A 207 -17.54 -24.59 -39.70
C LEU A 207 -18.14 -26.00 -39.85
N GLY A 208 -18.67 -26.56 -38.77
CA GLY A 208 -19.37 -27.86 -38.79
C GLY A 208 -20.65 -27.84 -39.63
N ARG A 209 -21.33 -26.69 -39.75
CA ARG A 209 -22.49 -26.49 -40.65
C ARG A 209 -22.05 -26.28 -42.11
N GLN A 210 -21.00 -25.52 -42.35
CA GLN A 210 -20.45 -25.30 -43.70
C GLN A 210 -19.93 -26.59 -44.34
N GLY A 211 -19.29 -27.47 -43.55
CA GLY A 211 -18.85 -28.80 -44.02
C GLY A 211 -19.98 -29.80 -44.33
N LYS A 212 -21.23 -29.49 -43.95
CA LYS A 212 -22.42 -30.33 -44.20
C LYS A 212 -23.38 -29.76 -45.26
N GLY A 213 -23.13 -28.56 -45.77
CA GLY A 213 -23.95 -27.91 -46.81
C GLY A 213 -23.52 -28.28 -48.24
N MET A 214 -24.43 -28.17 -49.20
CA MET A 214 -24.23 -28.46 -50.64
C MET A 214 -22.98 -27.77 -51.24
N ASN A 215 -22.54 -26.63 -50.69
CA ASN A 215 -21.34 -25.89 -51.12
C ASN A 215 -20.02 -26.64 -50.84
N SER A 216 -19.97 -27.57 -49.88
CA SER A 216 -18.78 -28.40 -49.61
C SER A 216 -18.52 -29.44 -50.70
N LEU A 217 -19.47 -29.69 -51.60
CA LEU A 217 -19.31 -30.57 -52.75
C LEU A 217 -18.74 -29.85 -53.97
N LEU A 218 -18.74 -28.51 -53.97
CA LEU A 218 -18.26 -27.66 -55.06
C LEU A 218 -16.85 -27.10 -54.80
N ASP A 219 -16.52 -26.79 -53.54
CA ASP A 219 -15.19 -26.32 -53.16
C ASP A 219 -14.27 -27.47 -52.73
N GLY A 220 -13.25 -27.77 -53.53
CA GLY A 220 -12.23 -28.80 -53.28
C GLY A 220 -11.30 -28.55 -52.07
N ASN A 221 -11.66 -27.68 -51.12
CA ASN A 221 -10.80 -27.23 -50.02
C ASN A 221 -11.05 -27.94 -48.67
N ARG A 222 -11.51 -29.20 -48.71
CA ARG A 222 -11.86 -29.99 -47.50
C ARG A 222 -10.71 -30.12 -46.50
N LEU A 223 -9.45 -30.11 -46.97
CA LEU A 223 -8.26 -30.21 -46.13
C LEU A 223 -8.01 -28.95 -45.26
N SER A 224 -8.35 -27.75 -45.75
CA SER A 224 -8.20 -26.51 -44.97
C SER A 224 -9.20 -26.43 -43.81
N GLY A 225 -10.44 -26.91 -44.01
CA GLY A 225 -11.46 -26.93 -42.94
C GLY A 225 -11.12 -27.87 -41.79
N VAL A 226 -10.46 -29.01 -42.07
CA VAL A 226 -10.03 -29.96 -41.03
C VAL A 226 -8.90 -29.38 -40.18
N GLY A 227 -7.92 -28.71 -40.80
CA GLY A 227 -6.83 -28.03 -40.09
C GLY A 227 -7.33 -26.88 -39.20
N GLU A 228 -8.28 -26.07 -39.70
CA GLU A 228 -8.89 -24.99 -38.93
C GLU A 228 -9.74 -25.51 -37.76
N MET A 229 -10.48 -26.61 -37.95
CA MET A 229 -11.22 -27.27 -36.87
C MET A 229 -10.30 -27.81 -35.77
N ALA A 230 -9.20 -28.47 -36.14
CA ALA A 230 -8.23 -28.99 -35.17
C ALA A 230 -7.57 -27.86 -34.36
N ALA A 231 -7.23 -26.74 -35.01
CA ALA A 231 -6.68 -25.57 -34.34
C ALA A 231 -7.68 -24.95 -33.34
N LEU A 232 -8.96 -24.83 -33.72
CA LEU A 232 -10.01 -24.31 -32.83
C LEU A 232 -10.31 -25.25 -31.66
N GLN A 233 -10.23 -26.57 -31.86
CA GLN A 233 -10.35 -27.55 -30.78
C GLN A 233 -9.21 -27.44 -29.77
N ALA A 234 -7.96 -27.30 -30.25
CA ALA A 234 -6.81 -27.08 -29.37
C ALA A 234 -6.95 -25.77 -28.55
N GLN A 235 -7.44 -24.69 -29.17
CA GLN A 235 -7.73 -23.44 -28.46
C GLN A 235 -8.84 -23.60 -27.41
N LEU A 236 -9.88 -24.40 -27.70
CA LEU A 236 -10.96 -24.69 -26.78
C LEU A 236 -10.48 -25.53 -25.57
N GLU A 237 -9.61 -26.51 -25.81
CA GLU A 237 -8.97 -27.31 -24.76
C GLU A 237 -8.08 -26.46 -23.86
N GLU A 238 -7.29 -25.57 -24.44
CA GLU A 238 -6.46 -24.61 -23.70
C GLU A 238 -7.33 -23.69 -22.83
N ASN A 239 -8.39 -23.11 -23.40
CA ASN A 239 -9.33 -22.26 -22.68
C ASN A 239 -10.01 -23.03 -21.52
N ASN A 240 -10.46 -24.26 -21.76
CA ASN A 240 -11.06 -25.11 -20.73
C ASN A 240 -10.05 -25.43 -19.61
N ARG A 241 -8.77 -25.66 -19.93
CA ARG A 241 -7.72 -25.87 -18.93
C ARG A 241 -7.51 -24.64 -18.06
N LYS A 242 -7.48 -23.44 -18.67
CA LYS A 242 -7.42 -22.16 -17.95
C LYS A 242 -8.64 -21.95 -17.07
N LEU A 243 -9.85 -22.27 -17.53
CA LEU A 243 -11.08 -22.19 -16.73
C LEU A 243 -11.08 -23.17 -15.56
N ALA A 244 -10.63 -24.40 -15.77
CA ALA A 244 -10.52 -25.41 -14.71
C ALA A 244 -9.54 -24.98 -13.61
N GLY A 245 -8.42 -24.35 -13.99
CA GLY A 245 -7.45 -23.80 -13.05
C GLY A 245 -7.99 -22.70 -12.14
N LEU A 246 -9.09 -22.04 -12.51
CA LEU A 246 -9.72 -21.00 -11.68
C LEU A 246 -10.73 -21.58 -10.66
N GLY A 247 -11.09 -22.86 -10.70
CA GLY A 247 -12.07 -23.51 -9.78
C GLY A 247 -13.54 -23.47 -10.24
N LEU A 248 -14.52 -23.75 -9.36
CA LEU A 248 -15.95 -23.64 -9.65
C LEU A 248 -16.52 -22.26 -9.27
N LYS A 249 -17.57 -21.80 -9.98
CA LYS A 249 -18.26 -20.55 -9.66
C LYS A 249 -19.02 -20.61 -8.34
N THR A 250 -19.60 -21.76 -8.01
CA THR A 250 -20.39 -21.96 -6.79
C THR A 250 -19.57 -21.76 -5.52
N ASP A 251 -18.24 -21.96 -5.60
CA ASP A 251 -17.31 -21.85 -4.47
C ASP A 251 -16.64 -20.46 -4.42
N ALA A 252 -17.23 -19.43 -5.01
CA ALA A 252 -16.61 -18.10 -5.06
C ALA A 252 -16.35 -17.52 -3.66
N LEU A 253 -17.36 -17.50 -2.79
CA LEU A 253 -17.22 -17.00 -1.41
C LEU A 253 -16.27 -17.85 -0.56
N GLU A 254 -16.26 -19.16 -0.80
CA GLU A 254 -15.38 -20.10 -0.12
C GLU A 254 -13.91 -19.88 -0.52
N ARG A 255 -13.66 -19.53 -1.79
CA ARG A 255 -12.35 -19.10 -2.27
C ARG A 255 -11.96 -17.73 -1.73
N GLU A 256 -12.90 -16.78 -1.64
CA GLU A 256 -12.70 -15.46 -1.02
C GLU A 256 -12.16 -15.56 0.39
N ILE A 257 -12.88 -16.24 1.27
CA ILE A 257 -12.42 -16.38 2.65
C ILE A 257 -11.11 -17.15 2.76
N SER A 258 -10.89 -18.16 1.90
CA SER A 258 -9.68 -18.98 1.94
C SER A 258 -8.44 -18.18 1.55
N MET A 259 -8.53 -17.33 0.53
CA MET A 259 -7.46 -16.43 0.13
C MET A 259 -7.15 -15.38 1.20
N VAL A 260 -8.19 -14.81 1.82
CA VAL A 260 -8.01 -13.88 2.95
C VAL A 260 -7.29 -14.59 4.10
N CYS A 261 -7.72 -15.80 4.47
CA CYS A 261 -7.05 -16.61 5.49
C CYS A 261 -5.58 -16.92 5.12
N GLU A 262 -5.31 -17.31 3.88
CA GLU A 262 -3.96 -17.65 3.41
C GLU A 262 -3.02 -16.45 3.51
N MET A 263 -3.45 -15.29 3.00
CA MET A 263 -2.65 -14.07 3.01
C MET A 263 -2.39 -13.55 4.44
N LEU A 264 -3.40 -13.61 5.32
CA LEU A 264 -3.26 -13.20 6.72
C LEU A 264 -2.41 -14.19 7.54
N THR A 265 -2.43 -15.47 7.21
CA THR A 265 -1.59 -16.47 7.89
C THR A 265 -0.11 -16.30 7.54
N SER A 266 0.19 -15.87 6.30
CA SER A 266 1.55 -15.66 5.80
C SER A 266 1.72 -14.26 5.21
N PRO A 267 1.80 -13.20 6.04
CA PRO A 267 1.83 -11.81 5.57
C PRO A 267 3.18 -11.37 4.96
N GLY A 268 4.30 -12.02 5.31
CA GLY A 268 5.66 -11.58 4.93
C GLY A 268 6.01 -11.48 3.42
N PRO A 269 5.41 -12.28 2.52
CA PRO A 269 5.56 -12.07 1.08
C PRO A 269 4.89 -10.78 0.57
N TYR A 270 3.95 -10.23 1.34
CA TYR A 270 3.09 -9.12 0.93
C TYR A 270 3.49 -7.80 1.58
N ILE A 271 3.91 -7.85 2.85
CA ILE A 271 4.38 -6.69 3.60
C ILE A 271 5.84 -6.87 3.94
N GLN A 272 6.65 -5.90 3.54
CA GLN A 272 8.08 -5.88 3.86
C GLN A 272 8.47 -4.48 4.31
N VAL A 273 9.22 -4.40 5.40
CA VAL A 273 9.84 -3.16 5.86
C VAL A 273 11.35 -3.33 5.78
N GLU A 274 11.98 -2.51 4.95
CA GLU A 274 13.43 -2.44 4.81
C GLU A 274 13.96 -1.22 5.57
N LYS A 275 15.06 -1.40 6.30
CA LYS A 275 15.80 -0.33 6.97
C LYS A 275 17.00 0.03 6.11
N ARG A 276 17.10 1.30 5.70
CA ARG A 276 18.21 1.79 4.89
C ARG A 276 18.91 2.96 5.55
N THR A 277 20.20 2.82 5.78
CA THR A 277 21.05 3.89 6.31
C THR A 277 21.61 4.72 5.15
N LEU A 278 21.42 6.03 5.21
CA LEU A 278 21.93 7.00 4.23
C LEU A 278 22.81 8.01 4.94
N ARG A 279 23.96 8.32 4.34
CA ARG A 279 24.81 9.43 4.78
C ARG A 279 24.64 10.59 3.81
N LEU A 280 24.01 11.66 4.28
CA LEU A 280 23.58 12.78 3.45
C LEU A 280 24.31 14.06 3.86
N ASP A 281 24.67 14.90 2.88
CA ASP A 281 25.01 16.30 3.16
C ASP A 281 23.75 17.16 3.35
N ARG A 282 23.93 18.46 3.66
CA ARG A 282 22.82 19.41 3.85
C ARG A 282 21.94 19.60 2.62
N THR A 283 22.34 19.11 1.45
CA THR A 283 21.59 19.18 0.19
C THR A 283 21.01 17.83 -0.24
N ASN A 284 20.99 16.84 0.66
CA ASN A 284 20.54 15.47 0.42
C ASN A 284 21.31 14.72 -0.67
N VAL A 285 22.58 15.06 -0.87
CA VAL A 285 23.49 14.27 -1.70
C VAL A 285 24.09 13.16 -0.84
N ILE A 286 24.10 11.93 -1.36
CA ILE A 286 24.76 10.78 -0.72
C ILE A 286 26.27 11.02 -0.76
N VAL A 287 26.91 10.94 0.40
CA VAL A 287 28.34 11.13 0.57
C VAL A 287 28.99 9.81 0.96
N ASP A 288 30.05 9.43 0.24
CA ASP A 288 30.92 8.30 0.60
C ASP A 288 31.71 8.62 1.87
N ASP A 289 32.37 7.64 2.49
CA ASP A 289 33.05 7.74 3.80
C ASP A 289 34.24 8.73 3.86
N ASP A 290 34.42 9.58 2.84
CA ASP A 290 35.47 10.59 2.77
C ASP A 290 35.14 11.79 3.67
N HIS A 291 35.90 11.90 4.78
CA HIS A 291 35.69 12.81 5.91
C HIS A 291 35.77 14.33 5.61
N GLN A 292 35.76 14.75 4.34
CA GLN A 292 35.94 16.15 3.94
C GLN A 292 34.63 16.95 3.89
N ARG A 293 33.45 16.32 3.92
CA ARG A 293 32.15 17.01 3.87
C ARG A 293 31.34 16.77 5.14
N GLU A 294 30.77 17.85 5.67
CA GLU A 294 29.75 17.74 6.72
C GLU A 294 28.60 16.87 6.21
N SER A 295 28.45 15.70 6.82
CA SER A 295 27.41 14.74 6.48
C SER A 295 26.76 14.23 7.75
N THR A 296 25.50 13.82 7.64
CA THR A 296 24.73 13.26 8.73
C THR A 296 24.15 11.92 8.30
N GLU A 297 24.20 10.96 9.21
CA GLU A 297 23.63 9.65 8.98
C GLU A 297 22.16 9.63 9.40
N ILE A 298 21.30 9.19 8.49
CA ILE A 298 19.88 8.99 8.74
C ILE A 298 19.48 7.55 8.42
N GLN A 299 18.61 6.98 9.24
CA GLN A 299 17.96 5.70 8.96
C GLN A 299 16.55 5.94 8.40
N VAL A 300 16.30 5.43 7.20
CA VAL A 300 15.02 5.50 6.49
C VAL A 300 14.35 4.14 6.53
N HIS A 301 13.06 4.11 6.85
CA HIS A 301 12.24 2.89 6.81
C HIS A 301 11.42 2.90 5.53
N LEU A 302 11.55 1.85 4.73
CA LEU A 302 10.92 1.67 3.44
C LEU A 302 9.91 0.53 3.54
N ALA A 303 8.62 0.85 3.43
CA ALA A 303 7.56 -0.15 3.44
C ALA A 303 7.11 -0.46 2.01
N ARG A 304 7.04 -1.75 1.70
CA ARG A 304 6.26 -2.28 0.59
C ARG A 304 5.01 -2.90 1.18
N VAL A 305 3.88 -2.25 0.96
CA VAL A 305 2.55 -2.72 1.37
C VAL A 305 1.72 -2.97 0.11
N PRO A 306 0.88 -4.01 0.05
CA PRO A 306 0.05 -4.27 -1.11
C PRO A 306 -0.90 -3.12 -1.43
N GLY A 307 -1.22 -2.93 -2.71
CA GLY A 307 -2.08 -1.84 -3.19
C GLY A 307 -1.67 -1.31 -4.56
N ALA A 308 -2.42 -0.32 -5.06
CA ALA A 308 -2.42 0.12 -6.46
C ALA A 308 -1.06 0.56 -7.04
N LEU A 309 -0.11 0.99 -6.20
CA LEU A 309 1.18 1.48 -6.68
C LEU A 309 2.32 0.48 -6.52
N GLN A 310 2.21 -0.58 -5.69
CA GLN A 310 3.26 -1.57 -5.34
C GLN A 310 4.70 -1.03 -5.10
N GLU A 311 4.87 0.28 -5.06
CA GLU A 311 6.14 0.95 -4.90
C GLU A 311 6.51 1.00 -3.43
N SER A 312 7.79 0.78 -3.15
CA SER A 312 8.33 0.95 -1.80
C SER A 312 8.27 2.43 -1.44
N ARG A 313 7.65 2.75 -0.31
CA ARG A 313 7.55 4.13 0.18
C ARG A 313 8.31 4.29 1.47
N ALA A 314 9.04 5.38 1.59
CA ALA A 314 9.63 5.76 2.86
C ALA A 314 8.51 6.20 3.81
N PHE A 315 8.67 5.92 5.10
CA PHE A 315 7.73 6.36 6.11
C PHE A 315 8.41 6.72 7.43
N CYS A 316 7.75 7.56 8.21
CA CYS A 316 8.12 7.85 9.59
C CYS A 316 6.88 8.20 10.43
N LEU A 317 7.02 8.08 11.75
CA LEU A 317 6.04 8.61 12.69
C LEU A 317 6.41 10.06 12.99
N VAL A 318 5.44 10.96 12.96
CA VAL A 318 5.63 12.37 13.32
C VAL A 318 4.56 12.85 14.27
N ARG A 319 4.89 13.79 15.15
CA ARG A 319 3.92 14.58 15.92
C ARG A 319 3.81 15.97 15.30
N PHE A 320 2.59 16.43 15.11
CA PHE A 320 2.28 17.71 14.48
C PHE A 320 1.38 18.55 15.39
N ALA A 321 1.78 19.80 15.64
CA ALA A 321 1.04 20.71 16.50
C ALA A 321 -0.12 21.35 15.75
N ARG A 322 -1.28 21.46 16.40
CA ARG A 322 -2.46 22.16 15.86
C ARG A 322 -2.18 23.64 15.59
N SER A 323 -1.28 24.26 16.37
CA SER A 323 -0.84 25.65 16.16
C SER A 323 -0.22 25.86 14.79
N ASP A 324 0.38 24.81 14.24
CA ASP A 324 1.08 24.86 12.96
C ASP A 324 0.10 24.55 11.81
N LEU A 325 -1.14 24.14 12.10
CA LEU A 325 -2.14 23.87 11.07
C LEU A 325 -2.55 25.16 10.36
N HIS A 326 -2.05 25.36 9.15
CA HIS A 326 -2.39 26.54 8.35
C HIS A 326 -3.71 26.35 7.59
N ALA A 327 -4.41 27.46 7.34
CA ALA A 327 -5.52 27.46 6.41
C ALA A 327 -4.99 27.10 5.01
N VAL A 328 -5.59 26.11 4.35
CA VAL A 328 -5.32 25.86 2.94
C VAL A 328 -6.05 26.94 2.14
N PRO A 329 -5.34 27.73 1.31
CA PRO A 329 -5.99 28.64 0.39
C PRO A 329 -6.98 27.83 -0.45
N ARG A 330 -8.23 28.27 -0.53
CA ARG A 330 -9.17 27.68 -1.47
C ARG A 330 -8.58 27.90 -2.86
N MET A 331 -8.56 26.85 -3.68
CA MET A 331 -8.03 26.84 -5.05
C MET A 331 -8.71 27.89 -5.98
N SER A 332 -9.68 28.66 -5.47
CA SER A 332 -10.31 29.81 -6.11
C SER A 332 -9.50 31.12 -6.01
N ASP A 333 -8.53 31.23 -5.10
CA ASP A 333 -7.88 32.54 -4.83
C ASP A 333 -6.57 32.77 -5.63
N ASP A 334 -5.97 31.73 -6.19
CA ASP A 334 -4.74 31.86 -7.02
C ASP A 334 -5.03 32.22 -8.49
N ALA A 335 -6.29 32.11 -8.95
CA ALA A 335 -6.68 32.51 -10.31
C ALA A 335 -6.65 34.04 -10.52
N ASN A 336 -6.67 34.84 -9.44
CA ASN A 336 -6.60 36.30 -9.50
C ASN A 336 -5.20 36.88 -9.26
N ARG A 337 -4.17 36.05 -9.05
CA ARG A 337 -2.79 36.53 -8.81
C ARG A 337 -1.92 36.62 -10.06
N TRP A 338 -2.44 36.22 -11.22
CA TRP A 338 -1.73 36.27 -12.52
C TRP A 338 -2.39 37.23 -13.53
N LEU A 339 -3.24 38.16 -13.09
CA LEU A 339 -3.92 39.13 -13.96
C LEU A 339 -3.73 40.60 -13.55
N LEU A 340 -2.58 40.98 -13.00
CA LEU A 340 -2.18 42.39 -12.90
C LEU A 340 -0.77 42.61 -13.44
#